data_AF-A0A0D2K9E8-F1
#
_entry.id   AF-A0A0D2K9E8-F1
#
_cell.length_a   1.000
_cell.length_b   1.000
_cell.length_c   1.000
_cell.angle_alpha   90.00
_cell.angle_beta   90.00
_cell.angle_gamma   90.00
#
_symmetry.space_group_name_H-M   'P 1'
#
loop_
_entity.id
_entity.type
_entity.pdbx_description
1 polymer ?
#
loop_
_entity_poly.entity_id
_entity_poly.type
_entity_poly.pdbx_seq_one_letter_code
_entity_poly.pdbx_strand_id
1 'polypeptide(L)'
;MAVISRLLVLVGILSLFHAAYSAHEFSTLTTKLHKNAALPLDIKLETLFSVLLACVGLVLGSEPLKPVSWSAWAGQIEREGGGSNPFRGLEERVGFMDIRAQRKAFTEWAKQQGAGFKS
;
A
#
# COMPACT_ATOMS: atom_id res chain seq x y z
N MET A 1 -9.73 0.17 6.77
CA MET A 1 -8.98 -1.11 6.80
C MET A 1 -7.47 -0.92 6.89
N ALA A 2 -6.86 0.06 6.18
CA ALA A 2 -5.39 0.25 6.18
C ALA A 2 -4.77 0.73 7.52
N VAL A 3 -5.49 1.51 8.33
CA VAL A 3 -4.94 2.00 9.62
C VAL A 3 -4.81 0.86 10.62
N ILE A 4 -5.83 0.01 10.72
CA ILE A 4 -5.85 -1.15 11.63
C ILE A 4 -4.75 -2.14 11.25
N SER A 5 -4.63 -2.47 9.96
CA SER A 5 -3.57 -3.37 9.50
C SER A 5 -2.17 -2.82 9.80
N ARG A 6 -1.93 -1.53 9.54
CA ARG A 6 -0.66 -0.85 9.88
C ARG A 6 -0.37 -0.84 11.38
N LEU A 7 -1.38 -0.62 12.22
CA LEU A 7 -1.23 -0.68 13.67
C LEU A 7 -0.90 -2.10 14.14
N LEU A 8 -1.57 -3.13 13.61
CA LEU A 8 -1.27 -4.53 13.91
C LEU A 8 0.16 -4.91 13.51
N VAL A 9 0.61 -4.49 12.34
CA VAL A 9 2.01 -4.69 11.90
C VAL A 9 2.98 -3.97 12.82
N LEU A 10 2.71 -2.71 13.18
CA LEU A 10 3.57 -1.93 14.06
C LEU A 10 3.69 -2.57 15.44
N VAL A 11 2.56 -2.95 16.05
CA VAL A 11 2.54 -3.63 17.36
C VAL A 11 3.26 -4.97 17.25
N GLY A 12 2.98 -5.78 16.22
CA GLY A 12 3.64 -7.06 16.01
C GLY A 12 5.16 -6.95 15.86
N ILE A 13 5.65 -5.97 15.11
CA ILE A 13 7.09 -5.73 14.94
C ILE A 13 7.74 -5.23 16.24
N LEU A 14 7.11 -4.30 16.95
CA LEU A 14 7.63 -3.79 18.22
C LEU A 14 7.68 -4.89 19.29
N SER A 15 6.63 -5.70 19.41
CA SER A 15 6.61 -6.86 20.30
C SER A 15 7.64 -7.92 19.91
N LEU A 16 7.85 -8.16 18.61
CA LEU A 16 8.89 -9.06 18.13
C LEU A 16 10.30 -8.56 18.49
N PHE A 17 10.55 -7.26 18.35
CA PHE A 17 11.81 -6.64 18.74
C PHE A 17 12.04 -6.75 20.25
N HIS A 18 10.99 -6.54 21.05
CA HIS A 18 11.04 -6.72 22.50
C HIS A 18 11.42 -8.16 22.87
N ALA A 19 10.73 -9.15 22.31
CA ALA A 19 11.00 -10.55 22.60
C ALA A 19 12.39 -11.01 22.12
N ALA A 20 12.89 -10.45 21.00
CA ALA A 20 14.25 -10.68 20.52
C ALA A 20 15.30 -10.10 21.49
N TYR A 21 15.04 -8.91 22.05
CA TYR A 21 15.91 -8.32 23.07
C TYR A 21 15.91 -9.15 24.36
N SER A 22 14.73 -9.60 24.83
CA SER A 22 14.61 -10.49 25.99
C SER A 22 15.38 -11.81 25.79
N ALA A 23 15.31 -12.39 24.58
CA ALA A 23 16.09 -13.58 24.25
C ALA A 23 17.60 -13.31 24.26
N HIS A 24 18.03 -12.15 23.78
CA HIS A 24 19.44 -11.74 23.80
C HIS A 24 19.97 -11.55 25.23
N GLU A 25 19.21 -10.88 26.10
CA GLU A 25 19.57 -10.74 27.52
C GLU A 25 19.66 -12.10 28.21
N PHE A 26 18.66 -12.97 27.99
CA PHE A 26 18.66 -14.32 28.54
C PHE A 26 19.88 -15.12 28.08
N SER A 27 20.21 -15.10 26.79
CA SER A 27 21.38 -15.79 26.24
C SER A 27 22.69 -15.24 26.80
N THR A 28 22.79 -13.92 26.93
CA THR A 28 23.97 -13.25 27.50
C THR A 28 24.19 -13.64 28.95
N LEU A 29 23.13 -13.65 29.77
CA LEU A 29 23.21 -14.04 31.18
C LEU A 29 23.52 -15.53 31.35
N THR A 30 22.85 -16.38 30.59
CA THR A 30 23.06 -17.84 30.53
C THR A 30 24.52 -18.18 30.23
N THR A 31 25.11 -17.48 29.25
CA THR A 31 26.53 -17.61 28.88
C THR A 31 27.46 -17.13 29.99
N LYS A 32 27.22 -15.93 30.54
CA LYS A 32 28.04 -15.35 31.62
C LYS A 32 28.04 -16.22 32.89
N LEU A 33 26.89 -16.80 33.23
CA LEU A 33 26.74 -17.66 34.40
C LEU A 33 27.17 -19.11 34.16
N HIS A 34 27.59 -19.48 32.95
CA HIS A 34 27.92 -20.86 32.56
C HIS A 34 26.78 -21.86 32.86
N LYS A 35 25.53 -21.39 32.83
CA LYS A 35 24.35 -22.21 33.09
C LYS A 35 23.67 -22.48 31.76
N ASN A 36 23.67 -23.73 31.30
CA ASN A 36 22.89 -24.10 30.12
C ASN A 36 21.41 -24.22 30.52
N ALA A 37 20.65 -23.15 30.30
CA ALA A 37 19.21 -23.10 30.56
C ALA A 37 18.44 -23.01 29.23
N ALA A 38 17.33 -23.74 29.14
CA ALA A 38 16.42 -23.63 28.00
C ALA A 38 15.70 -22.27 28.02
N LEU A 39 15.37 -21.76 26.83
CA LEU A 39 14.67 -20.48 26.70
C LEU A 39 13.32 -20.52 27.44
N PRO A 40 13.01 -19.51 28.28
CA PRO A 40 11.76 -19.40 29.00
C PRO A 40 10.54 -19.50 28.09
N LEU A 41 9.46 -20.07 28.61
CA LEU A 41 8.22 -20.26 27.86
C LEU A 41 7.57 -18.92 27.48
N ASP A 42 7.71 -17.89 28.31
CA ASP A 42 7.17 -16.55 28.06
C ASP A 42 7.70 -15.95 26.75
N ILE A 43 9.03 -15.89 26.58
CA ILE A 43 9.69 -15.41 25.36
C ILE A 43 9.27 -16.23 24.12
N LYS A 44 9.05 -17.55 24.26
CA LYS A 44 8.55 -18.38 23.15
C LYS A 44 7.13 -18.00 22.75
N LEU A 45 6.25 -17.72 23.71
CA LEU A 45 4.87 -17.32 23.42
C LEU A 45 4.82 -15.89 22.86
N GLU A 46 5.57 -14.96 23.44
CA GLU A 46 5.65 -13.58 22.95
C GLU A 46 6.13 -13.52 21.50
N THR A 47 7.19 -14.28 21.16
CA THR A 47 7.69 -14.35 19.77
C THR A 47 6.65 -14.94 18.81
N LEU A 48 6.03 -16.08 19.16
CA LEU A 48 4.99 -16.71 18.32
C LEU A 48 3.80 -15.78 18.11
N PHE A 49 3.32 -15.14 19.17
CA PHE A 49 2.20 -14.21 19.10
C PHE A 49 2.55 -12.97 18.28
N SER A 50 3.75 -12.40 18.46
CA SER A 50 4.21 -11.22 17.72
C SER A 50 4.31 -11.50 16.22
N VAL A 51 4.87 -12.66 15.83
CA VAL A 51 4.95 -13.08 14.43
C VAL A 51 3.55 -13.27 13.85
N LEU A 52 2.66 -13.98 14.56
CA LEU A 52 1.28 -14.18 14.10
C LEU A 52 0.57 -12.85 13.90
N LEU A 53 0.69 -11.92 14.86
CA LEU A 53 0.06 -10.60 14.80
C LEU A 53 0.57 -9.79 13.60
N ALA A 54 1.89 -9.80 13.36
CA ALA A 54 2.50 -9.13 12.21
C ALA A 54 2.02 -9.74 10.89
N CYS A 55 1.97 -11.08 10.79
CA CYS A 55 1.45 -11.77 9.60
C CYS A 55 -0.01 -11.42 9.33
N VAL A 56 -0.87 -11.43 10.36
CA VAL A 56 -2.29 -11.04 10.23
C VAL A 56 -2.40 -9.59 9.78
N GLY A 57 -1.62 -8.68 10.37
CA GLY A 57 -1.57 -7.28 9.94
C GLY A 57 -1.16 -7.12 8.48
N LEU A 58 -0.13 -7.83 8.02
CA LEU A 58 0.34 -7.79 6.63
C LEU A 58 -0.71 -8.31 5.65
N VAL A 59 -1.35 -9.45 5.96
CA VAL A 59 -2.38 -10.04 5.09
C VAL A 59 -3.61 -9.12 4.99
N LEU A 60 -4.09 -8.59 6.11
CA LEU A 60 -5.21 -7.65 6.13
C LEU A 60 -4.89 -6.31 5.45
N GLY A 61 -3.61 -5.95 5.37
CA GLY A 61 -3.13 -4.74 4.69
C GLY A 61 -2.89 -4.89 3.19
N SER A 62 -2.97 -6.11 2.66
CA SER A 62 -2.71 -6.38 1.24
C SER A 62 -3.80 -5.80 0.33
N GLU A 63 -3.40 -5.38 -0.88
CA GLU A 63 -4.36 -4.97 -1.90
C GLU A 63 -5.17 -6.18 -2.38
N PRO A 64 -6.47 -6.00 -2.69
CA PRO A 64 -7.27 -7.08 -3.24
C PRO A 64 -6.70 -7.55 -4.58
N LEU A 65 -6.90 -8.82 -4.87
CA LEU A 65 -6.45 -9.42 -6.13
C LEU A 65 -7.13 -8.72 -7.31
N LYS A 66 -6.32 -8.40 -8.32
CA LYS A 66 -6.82 -7.84 -9.58
C LYS A 66 -7.55 -8.93 -10.38
N PRO A 67 -8.64 -8.59 -11.07
CA PRO A 67 -9.35 -9.53 -11.92
C PRO A 67 -8.45 -10.06 -13.04
N VAL A 68 -8.59 -11.36 -13.35
CA VAL A 68 -7.76 -12.06 -14.37
C VAL A 68 -8.17 -11.68 -15.79
N SER A 69 -9.45 -11.42 -16.02
CA SER A 69 -9.94 -11.05 -17.36
C SER A 69 -9.68 -9.58 -17.66
N TRP A 70 -9.05 -9.32 -18.81
CA TRP A 70 -8.73 -7.98 -19.27
C TRP A 70 -9.96 -7.06 -19.35
N SER A 71 -11.09 -7.53 -19.86
CA SER A 71 -12.31 -6.72 -19.97
C SER A 71 -12.87 -6.29 -18.62
N ALA A 72 -12.88 -7.17 -17.62
CA ALA A 72 -13.32 -6.82 -16.27
C ALA A 72 -12.35 -5.83 -15.60
N TRP A 73 -11.04 -6.02 -15.79
CA TRP A 73 -10.04 -5.11 -15.24
C TRP A 73 -10.07 -3.72 -15.90
N ALA A 74 -10.13 -3.68 -17.24
CA ALA A 74 -10.23 -2.44 -18.01
C ALA A 74 -11.50 -1.67 -17.65
N GLY A 75 -12.64 -2.37 -17.55
CA GLY A 75 -13.89 -1.75 -17.12
C GLY A 75 -13.84 -1.22 -15.68
N GLN A 76 -13.13 -1.89 -14.77
CA GLN A 76 -12.90 -1.37 -13.42
C GLN A 76 -12.02 -0.11 -13.43
N ILE A 77 -10.93 -0.12 -14.20
CA ILE A 77 -10.04 1.03 -14.34
C ILE A 77 -10.74 2.24 -14.95
N GLU A 78 -11.56 2.05 -15.99
CA GLU A 78 -12.34 3.13 -16.59
C GLU A 78 -13.29 3.77 -15.56
N ARG A 79 -13.94 2.94 -14.72
CA ARG A 79 -14.81 3.43 -13.63
C ARG A 79 -14.06 4.18 -12.54
N GLU A 80 -12.82 3.80 -12.27
CA GLU A 80 -11.92 4.46 -11.31
C GLU A 80 -11.22 5.71 -11.91
N GLY A 81 -11.57 6.10 -13.14
CA GLY A 81 -11.08 7.34 -13.78
C GLY A 81 -9.84 7.15 -14.65
N GLY A 82 -9.49 5.91 -15.01
CA GLY A 82 -8.46 5.60 -16.01
C GLY A 82 -7.01 5.89 -15.61
N GLY A 83 -6.78 6.43 -14.40
CA GLY A 83 -5.44 6.84 -13.94
C GLY A 83 -4.45 5.69 -13.81
N SER A 84 -4.93 4.49 -13.50
CA SER A 84 -4.11 3.28 -13.38
C SER A 84 -3.98 2.51 -14.70
N ASN A 85 -4.47 3.05 -15.83
CA ASN A 85 -4.36 2.39 -17.12
C ASN A 85 -2.89 2.44 -17.64
N PRO A 86 -2.20 1.30 -17.78
CA PRO A 86 -0.83 1.26 -18.31
C PRO A 86 -0.76 1.63 -19.79
N PHE A 87 -1.86 1.50 -20.52
CA PHE A 87 -1.95 1.84 -21.94
C PHE A 87 -2.45 3.26 -22.20
N ARG A 88 -2.65 4.06 -21.14
CA ARG A 88 -3.17 5.43 -21.28
C ARG A 88 -2.36 6.27 -22.27
N GLY A 89 -1.04 6.15 -22.28
CA GLY A 89 -0.19 6.87 -23.24
C GLY A 89 -0.40 6.45 -24.71
N LEU A 90 -0.74 5.18 -24.96
CA LEU A 90 -1.06 4.67 -26.30
C LEU A 90 -2.49 5.01 -26.75
N GLU A 91 -3.41 5.11 -25.79
CA GLU A 91 -4.81 5.48 -26.04
C GLU A 91 -4.97 6.98 -26.25
N GLU A 92 -4.38 7.81 -25.38
CA GLU A 92 -4.46 9.28 -25.46
C GLU A 92 -3.67 9.84 -26.65
N ARG A 93 -2.67 9.11 -27.15
CA ARG A 93 -1.89 9.46 -28.35
C ARG A 93 -1.46 10.94 -28.37
N VAL A 94 -0.99 11.44 -27.24
CA VAL A 94 -0.65 12.86 -27.07
C VAL A 94 0.35 13.39 -28.12
N GLY A 95 1.21 12.53 -28.65
CA GLY A 95 2.16 12.87 -29.74
C GLY A 95 1.51 13.09 -31.11
N PHE A 96 0.28 12.61 -31.32
CA PHE A 96 -0.50 12.81 -32.55
C PHE A 96 -1.62 13.85 -32.37
N MET A 97 -1.66 14.52 -31.22
CA MET A 97 -2.67 15.52 -30.93
C MET A 97 -2.44 16.78 -31.78
N ASP A 98 -3.47 17.23 -32.50
CA ASP A 98 -3.43 18.53 -33.18
C ASP A 98 -3.56 19.66 -32.16
N ILE A 99 -2.41 20.16 -31.73
CA ILE A 99 -2.29 21.26 -30.77
C ILE A 99 -2.94 22.54 -31.32
N ARG A 100 -2.91 22.77 -32.64
CA ARG A 100 -3.45 24.00 -33.25
C ARG A 100 -4.97 23.98 -33.23
N ALA A 101 -5.57 22.84 -33.58
CA ALA A 101 -7.00 22.65 -33.49
C ALA A 101 -7.51 22.79 -32.04
N GLN A 102 -6.83 22.16 -31.08
CA GLN A 102 -7.19 22.26 -29.65
C GLN A 102 -7.13 23.70 -29.12
N ARG A 103 -6.08 24.46 -29.46
CA ARG A 103 -5.96 25.88 -29.07
C ARG A 103 -7.08 26.75 -29.66
N LYS A 104 -7.49 26.47 -30.90
CA LYS A 104 -8.61 27.18 -31.54
C LYS A 104 -9.92 26.89 -30.81
N ALA A 105 -10.21 25.61 -30.54
CA ALA A 105 -11.41 25.18 -29.81
C ALA A 105 -11.48 25.81 -28.40
N PHE A 106 -10.36 25.83 -27.67
CA PHE A 106 -10.28 26.49 -26.35
C PHE A 106 -10.58 28.00 -26.44
N THR A 107 -10.02 28.66 -27.46
CA THR A 107 -10.23 30.10 -27.68
C THR A 107 -11.70 30.42 -27.99
N GLU A 108 -12.36 29.58 -28.78
CA GLU A 108 -13.78 29.70 -29.11
C GLU A 108 -14.66 29.46 -27.88
N TRP A 109 -14.37 28.42 -27.10
CA TRP A 109 -15.05 28.14 -25.83
C TRP A 109 -14.90 29.28 -24.81
N ALA A 110 -13.69 29.82 -24.63
CA ALA A 110 -13.43 30.92 -23.70
C ALA A 110 -14.22 32.19 -24.06
N LYS A 111 -14.38 32.46 -25.37
CA LYS A 111 -15.23 33.55 -25.87
C LYS A 111 -16.70 33.32 -25.55
N GLN A 112 -17.19 32.07 -25.63
CA GLN A 112 -18.57 31.72 -25.29
C GLN A 112 -18.85 31.86 -23.78
N GLN A 113 -17.94 31.44 -22.91
CA GLN A 113 -18.07 31.67 -21.47
C GLN A 113 -17.99 33.15 -21.07
N GLY A 114 -17.09 33.90 -21.69
CA GLY A 114 -17.00 35.36 -21.48
C GLY A 114 -18.22 36.13 -21.99
N ALA A 115 -18.92 35.62 -23.00
CA ALA A 115 -20.18 36.18 -23.49
C ALA A 115 -21.36 35.89 -22.54
N GLY A 116 -21.35 34.77 -21.82
CA GLY A 116 -22.37 34.41 -20.82
C GLY A 116 -22.31 35.22 -19.52
N PHE A 117 -21.21 35.93 -19.24
CA PHE A 117 -21.07 36.82 -18.08
C PHE A 117 -21.54 38.27 -18.36
N LYS A 118 -21.95 38.59 -19.61
CA LYS A 118 -22.38 39.94 -20.03
C LYS A 118 -23.89 40.05 -20.32
N SER A 119 -24.72 39.19 -19.74
CA SER A 119 -26.19 39.33 -19.76
C SER A 119 -26.75 39.54 -18.37
#